data_AF-A0A1S2M967-F1
#
_entry.id   AF-A0A1S2M967-F1
#
_cell.length_a   1.000
_cell.length_b   1.000
_cell.length_c   1.000
_cell.angle_alpha   90.00
_cell.angle_beta   90.00
_cell.angle_gamma   90.00
#
_symmetry.space_group_name_H-M   'P 1'
#
loop_
_entity.id
_entity.type
_entity.pdbx_description
1 polymer ?
#
loop_
_entity_poly.entity_id
_entity_poly.type
_entity_poly.pdbx_seq_one_letter_code
_entity_poly.pdbx_strand_id
1 'polypeptide(L)'
;MAINFVLGAVNVNVNNTNAGVFIGQNSQTNWDSHQKRMPGVGVVNGVSNMAMGNLVSLIDNDLADMPISEMENVPSPNTQTL
;
A
#
# COMPACT_ATOMS: atom_id res chain seq x y z
N MET A 1 -5.15 43.64 -5.89
CA MET A 1 -5.52 42.55 -6.82
C MET A 1 -5.25 41.24 -6.09
N ALA A 2 -6.28 40.50 -5.71
CA ALA A 2 -6.10 39.23 -5.01
C ALA A 2 -5.90 38.12 -6.04
N ILE A 3 -4.86 37.32 -5.86
CA ILE A 3 -4.58 36.15 -6.69
C ILE A 3 -5.13 34.95 -5.93
N ASN A 4 -6.06 34.23 -6.55
CA ASN A 4 -6.53 32.96 -6.00
C ASN A 4 -5.44 31.91 -6.26
N PHE A 5 -4.98 31.22 -5.23
CA PHE A 5 -4.08 30.07 -5.40
C PHE A 5 -4.55 28.91 -4.52
N VAL A 6 -4.50 27.72 -5.10
CA VAL A 6 -4.88 26.47 -4.44
C VAL A 6 -3.61 25.75 -4.00
N LEU A 7 -3.46 25.55 -2.70
CA LEU A 7 -2.48 24.62 -2.13
C LEU A 7 -3.19 23.31 -1.83
N GLY A 8 -3.36 22.47 -2.84
CA GLY A 8 -4.04 21.20 -2.69
C GLY A 8 -3.40 20.14 -3.56
N ALA A 9 -2.19 19.70 -3.20
CA ALA A 9 -1.58 18.54 -3.82
C ALA A 9 -1.68 17.36 -2.85
N VAL A 10 -2.29 16.26 -3.29
CA VAL A 10 -2.15 14.97 -2.61
C VAL A 10 -0.96 14.27 -3.27
N ASN A 11 0.21 14.38 -2.62
CA ASN A 11 1.40 13.68 -3.09
C ASN A 11 1.53 12.36 -2.32
N VAL A 12 1.47 11.25 -3.05
CA VAL A 12 1.57 9.90 -2.49
C VAL A 12 2.84 9.27 -3.04
N ASN A 13 3.85 9.19 -2.17
CA ASN A 13 5.17 8.70 -2.55
C ASN A 13 5.17 7.17 -2.75
N VAL A 14 4.42 6.42 -1.94
CA VAL A 14 4.24 4.97 -2.10
C VAL A 14 2.88 4.57 -1.55
N ASN A 15 2.16 3.76 -2.32
CA ASN A 15 1.07 2.91 -1.84
C ASN A 15 1.53 1.46 -1.96
N ASN A 16 1.35 0.66 -0.92
CA ASN A 16 1.64 -0.77 -0.96
C ASN A 16 0.32 -1.58 -0.97
N THR A 17 0.40 -2.88 -0.72
CA THR A 17 -0.74 -3.79 -0.82
C THR A 17 -1.92 -3.35 0.05
N ASN A 18 -3.14 -3.44 -0.50
CA ASN A 18 -4.38 -2.95 0.10
C ASN A 18 -4.36 -1.46 0.47
N ALA A 19 -3.81 -0.61 -0.40
CA ALA A 19 -3.77 0.84 -0.21
C ALA A 19 -4.56 1.61 -1.28
N GLY A 20 -5.08 2.77 -0.90
CA GLY A 20 -5.74 3.69 -1.81
C GLY A 20 -5.85 5.08 -1.22
N VAL A 21 -6.14 6.05 -2.08
CA VAL A 21 -6.20 7.48 -1.75
C VAL A 21 -7.55 7.98 -2.20
N PHE A 22 -8.35 8.46 -1.25
CA PHE A 22 -9.76 8.78 -1.50
C PHE A 22 -10.11 10.18 -1.04
N ILE A 23 -10.88 10.89 -1.88
CA ILE A 23 -11.38 12.23 -1.61
C ILE A 23 -12.90 12.20 -1.81
N GLY A 24 -13.66 12.63 -0.82
CA GLY A 24 -15.13 12.56 -0.81
C GLY A 24 -15.66 11.31 -0.10
N GLN A 25 -16.96 11.03 -0.26
CA GLN A 25 -17.59 9.85 0.32
C GLN A 25 -17.13 8.59 -0.40
N ASN A 26 -16.70 7.58 0.35
CA ASN A 26 -16.23 6.31 -0.19
C ASN A 26 -16.76 5.16 0.66
N SER A 27 -17.21 4.09 0.00
CA SER A 27 -17.57 2.82 0.63
C SER A 27 -16.61 1.76 0.13
N GLN A 28 -15.79 1.23 1.02
CA GLN A 28 -14.76 0.25 0.69
C GLN A 28 -15.01 -1.02 1.46
N THR A 29 -15.19 -2.09 0.70
CA THR A 29 -15.67 -3.34 1.22
C THR A 29 -14.82 -4.45 0.65
N ASN A 30 -14.47 -5.44 1.46
CA ASN A 30 -13.80 -6.65 0.97
C ASN A 30 -12.38 -6.40 0.46
N TRP A 31 -11.68 -5.51 1.16
CA TRP A 31 -10.27 -5.19 0.94
C TRP A 31 -9.41 -6.21 1.68
N ASP A 32 -8.84 -7.16 0.95
CA ASP A 32 -7.93 -8.16 1.49
C ASP A 32 -6.62 -8.18 0.69
N SER A 33 -5.53 -8.43 1.40
CA SER A 33 -4.26 -8.67 0.75
C SER A 33 -3.32 -9.48 1.63
N HIS A 34 -2.60 -10.39 0.99
CA HIS A 34 -1.54 -11.14 1.61
C HIS A 34 -0.25 -10.90 0.84
N GLN A 35 0.83 -10.59 1.57
CA GLN A 35 2.13 -10.38 0.96
C GLN A 35 3.23 -10.81 1.92
N LYS A 36 4.14 -11.65 1.46
CA LYS A 36 5.49 -11.75 2.01
C LYS A 36 6.38 -10.90 1.14
N ARG A 37 7.19 -10.11 1.81
CA ARG A 37 8.09 -9.18 1.18
C ARG A 37 9.46 -9.36 1.79
N MET A 38 10.45 -9.60 0.94
CA MET A 38 11.85 -9.71 1.33
C MET A 38 12.66 -8.67 0.54
N PRO A 39 12.54 -7.37 0.88
CA PRO A 39 13.17 -6.34 0.10
C PRO A 39 14.63 -6.25 0.49
N GLY A 40 15.52 -6.74 -0.38
CA GLY A 40 16.94 -6.85 -0.07
C GLY A 40 17.62 -5.54 0.32
N VAL A 41 17.25 -4.45 -0.35
CA VAL A 41 17.74 -3.08 -0.05
C VAL A 41 16.63 -2.22 0.57
N GLY A 42 15.43 -2.78 0.81
CA GLY A 42 14.28 -2.01 1.29
C GLY A 42 13.56 -1.24 0.17
N VAL A 43 12.85 -0.17 0.54
CA VAL A 43 12.24 0.79 -0.41
C VAL A 43 13.07 2.08 -0.42
N VAL A 44 13.33 2.64 -1.60
CA VAL A 44 14.07 3.88 -1.79
C VAL A 44 13.16 4.88 -2.51
N ASN A 45 12.60 5.88 -1.82
CA ASN A 45 11.61 6.79 -2.40
C ASN A 45 11.85 8.25 -2.00
N GLY A 46 11.42 9.18 -2.86
CA GLY A 46 11.69 10.62 -2.72
C GLY A 46 12.78 11.12 -3.68
N VAL A 47 13.18 12.38 -3.52
CA VAL A 47 14.18 13.04 -4.39
C VAL A 47 15.57 12.92 -3.76
N SER A 48 16.59 12.70 -4.58
CA SER A 48 18.01 12.59 -4.15
C SER A 48 18.36 11.36 -3.31
N ASN A 49 17.75 10.21 -3.62
CA ASN A 49 18.14 8.96 -2.99
C ASN A 49 19.37 8.34 -3.66
N MET A 50 20.36 7.97 -2.87
CA MET A 50 21.54 7.24 -3.32
C MET A 50 21.74 6.01 -2.44
N ALA A 51 21.93 4.85 -3.06
CA ALA A 51 22.21 3.61 -2.39
C ALA A 51 23.45 3.00 -3.08
N MET A 52 24.59 2.99 -2.39
CA MET A 52 25.88 2.58 -2.96
C MET A 52 26.59 1.60 -2.02
N GLY A 53 27.26 0.60 -2.58
CA GLY A 53 28.00 -0.41 -1.80
C GLY A 53 27.13 -1.51 -1.17
N ASN A 54 25.88 -1.66 -1.61
CA ASN A 54 24.99 -2.67 -1.03
C ASN A 54 25.34 -4.07 -1.55
N LEU A 55 25.73 -4.95 -0.63
CA LEU A 55 25.74 -6.40 -0.83
C LEU A 55 24.62 -6.98 0.02
N VAL A 56 23.69 -7.71 -0.60
CA VAL A 56 22.53 -8.27 0.11
C VAL A 56 22.46 -9.77 -0.18
N SER A 57 22.31 -10.55 0.89
CA SER A 57 21.91 -11.95 0.82
C SER A 57 20.56 -12.10 1.53
N LEU A 58 19.59 -12.68 0.83
CA LEU A 58 18.29 -13.05 1.37
C LEU A 58 18.18 -14.56 1.24
N ILE A 59 18.15 -15.26 2.37
CA ILE A 59 18.04 -16.70 2.43
C ILE A 59 16.75 -17.02 3.17
N ASP A 60 15.85 -17.69 2.46
CA ASP A 60 14.55 -18.09 2.94
C ASP A 60 14.47 -19.61 2.85
N ASN A 61 14.81 -20.27 3.96
CA ASN A 61 14.94 -21.74 4.02
C ASN A 61 13.70 -22.36 4.68
N ASP A 62 12.51 -22.06 4.15
CA ASP A 62 11.26 -22.65 4.62
C ASP A 62 10.79 -23.80 3.69
N LEU A 63 9.98 -24.71 4.26
CA LEU A 63 9.36 -25.82 3.54
C LEU A 63 8.06 -25.38 2.83
N ALA A 64 7.36 -24.43 3.44
CA ALA A 64 6.17 -23.81 2.91
C ALA A 64 6.14 -22.37 3.39
N ASP A 65 5.86 -21.47 2.46
CA ASP A 65 5.84 -20.04 2.70
C ASP A 65 4.49 -19.45 2.34
N MET A 66 4.01 -18.52 3.16
CA MET A 66 2.70 -17.89 3.06
C MET A 66 1.54 -18.85 2.68
N PRO A 67 1.26 -19.91 3.46
CA PRO A 67 0.01 -20.63 3.26
C PRO A 67 -1.16 -19.69 3.60
N ILE A 68 -1.95 -19.34 2.60
CA ILE A 68 -3.16 -18.54 2.75
C ILE A 68 -4.34 -19.51 2.80
N SER A 69 -5.18 -19.40 3.84
CA SER A 69 -6.41 -20.16 3.97
C SER A 69 -7.60 -19.20 3.95
N GLU A 70 -8.40 -19.22 2.90
CA GLU A 70 -9.59 -18.36 2.81
C GLU A 70 -10.81 -19.05 3.43
N MET A 71 -11.22 -18.60 4.60
CA MET A 71 -12.57 -18.79 5.13
C MET A 71 -13.08 -17.44 5.66
N GLU A 72 -12.97 -16.39 4.84
CA GLU A 72 -13.29 -15.03 5.25
C GLU A 72 -14.49 -14.48 4.47
N ASN A 73 -15.64 -14.43 5.13
CA ASN A 73 -16.77 -13.63 4.68
C ASN A 73 -16.45 -12.17 5.01
N VAL A 74 -15.77 -11.46 4.10
CA VAL A 74 -15.56 -10.02 4.32
C VAL A 74 -16.93 -9.33 4.12
N PRO A 75 -17.54 -8.74 5.16
CA PRO A 75 -18.86 -8.15 5.03
C PRO A 75 -18.74 -6.78 4.38
N SER A 76 -19.54 -6.55 3.34
CA SER A 76 -19.69 -5.25 2.71
C SER A 76 -20.66 -4.38 3.52
N PRO A 77 -20.31 -3.13 3.91
CA PRO A 77 -21.28 -2.19 4.48
C PRO A 77 -22.54 -2.14 3.62
N ASN A 78 -23.62 -2.61 4.24
CA ASN A 78 -24.97 -2.60 3.74
C ASN A 78 -25.24 -1.31 2.95
N THR A 79 -25.74 -1.45 1.73
CA THR A 79 -26.29 -0.35 0.93
C THR A 79 -27.16 0.50 1.85
N GLN A 80 -26.77 1.75 2.11
CA GLN A 80 -27.65 2.72 2.77
C GLN A 80 -28.83 2.94 1.83
N THR A 81 -29.94 2.26 2.10
CA THR A 81 -31.23 2.54 1.47
C THR A 81 -31.72 3.88 1.97
N LEU A 82 -32.07 4.76 1.02
CA LEU A 82 -32.69 6.07 1.25
C LEU A 82 -33.97 5.96 2.08
#